data_AF-A0A2E2TQF1-F1
#
_entry.id   AF-A0A2E2TQF1-F1
#
_cell.length_a   1.000
_cell.length_b   1.000
_cell.length_c   1.000
_cell.angle_alpha   90.00
_cell.angle_beta   90.00
_cell.angle_gamma   90.00
#
_symmetry.space_group_name_H-M   'P 1'
#
loop_
_entity.id
_entity.type
_entity.pdbx_description
1 polymer ?
#
loop_
_entity_poly.entity_id
_entity_poly.type
_entity_poly.pdbx_seq_one_letter_code
_entity_poly.pdbx_strand_id
1 'polypeptide(L)'
;EQFIRTRLEDLDLNKIRLTKEFVKFNERCFVRLLGDMHSSNFVIDITPDFEEISYRIRAIDFDQQSYEGRKSIYLPKYFKENNPIINLGFGLMTPETVQQYQREERSLMANRVKSSQGQINELIATMKMDPIAPIENVKSLGKELAAFYEDGDFLKCSSMGSLIERSLLMLFIKPDLYKER
;
A
#
# COMPACT_ATOMS: atom_id res chain seq x y z
N GLU A 1 5.46 -16.91 -8.20
CA GLU A 1 6.77 -16.89 -8.90
C GLU A 1 6.73 -16.92 -10.44
N GLN A 2 5.91 -17.75 -11.10
CA GLN A 2 6.05 -18.01 -12.55
C GLN A 2 5.73 -16.80 -13.45
N PHE A 3 4.68 -16.03 -13.16
CA PHE A 3 4.26 -14.90 -13.99
C PHE A 3 5.34 -13.81 -14.14
N ILE A 4 5.93 -13.36 -13.03
CA ILE A 4 6.98 -12.32 -13.06
C ILE A 4 8.21 -12.80 -13.84
N ARG A 5 8.57 -14.09 -13.74
CA ARG A 5 9.75 -14.62 -14.42
C ARG A 5 9.54 -14.92 -15.90
N THR A 6 8.33 -15.31 -16.33
CA THR A 6 8.12 -15.80 -17.71
C THR A 6 7.30 -14.87 -18.60
N ARG A 7 6.59 -13.89 -18.05
CA ARG A 7 5.67 -13.02 -18.81
C ARG A 7 6.07 -11.54 -18.84
N LEU A 8 7.12 -11.14 -18.13
CA LEU A 8 7.62 -9.75 -18.18
C LEU A 8 8.26 -9.37 -19.54
N GLU A 9 8.65 -10.36 -20.34
CA GLU A 9 9.27 -10.18 -21.65
C GLU A 9 8.30 -10.31 -22.83
N ASP A 10 7.02 -10.64 -22.59
CA ASP A 10 6.01 -10.71 -23.66
C ASP A 10 5.83 -9.33 -24.32
N LEU A 11 5.87 -9.31 -25.66
CA LEU A 11 5.77 -8.10 -26.50
C LEU A 11 4.47 -7.31 -26.28
N ASP A 12 3.41 -7.95 -25.77
CA ASP A 12 2.10 -7.34 -25.50
C ASP A 12 1.91 -6.83 -24.05
N LEU A 13 2.92 -6.97 -23.19
CA LEU A 13 2.85 -6.47 -21.81
C LEU A 13 3.08 -4.96 -21.77
N ASN A 14 2.06 -4.19 -21.39
CA ASN A 14 2.22 -2.75 -21.14
C ASN A 14 2.95 -2.51 -19.81
N LYS A 15 4.28 -2.51 -19.90
CA LYS A 15 5.22 -2.34 -18.79
C LYS A 15 4.94 -1.09 -17.94
N ILE A 16 4.64 0.05 -18.59
CA ILE A 16 4.34 1.32 -17.91
C ILE A 16 3.10 1.19 -17.02
N ARG A 17 2.05 0.52 -17.52
CA ARG A 17 0.82 0.32 -16.74
C ARG A 17 1.02 -0.64 -15.57
N LEU A 18 1.78 -1.71 -15.78
CA LEU A 18 2.12 -2.63 -14.72
C LEU A 18 2.93 -1.94 -13.61
N THR A 19 3.95 -1.14 -13.96
CA THR A 19 4.75 -0.41 -12.98
C THR A 19 3.94 0.69 -12.28
N LYS A 20 3.06 1.39 -13.02
CA LYS A 20 2.08 2.32 -12.44
C LYS A 20 1.23 1.62 -11.38
N GLU A 21 0.71 0.43 -11.68
CA GLU A 21 -0.06 -0.33 -10.71
C GLU A 21 0.77 -0.76 -9.51
N PHE A 22 2.04 -1.13 -9.69
CA PHE A 22 2.89 -1.49 -8.56
C PHE A 22 3.09 -0.32 -7.58
N VAL A 23 3.26 0.91 -8.08
CA VAL A 23 3.30 2.11 -7.24
C VAL A 23 2.02 2.27 -6.44
N LYS A 24 0.87 2.11 -7.09
CA LYS A 24 -0.45 2.24 -6.44
C LYS A 24 -0.69 1.11 -5.43
N PHE A 25 -0.31 -0.12 -5.75
CA PHE A 25 -0.37 -1.25 -4.83
C PHE A 25 0.51 -1.03 -3.60
N ASN A 26 1.71 -0.48 -3.78
CA ASN A 26 2.60 -0.12 -2.68
C ASN A 26 1.93 0.86 -1.70
N GLU A 27 1.29 1.90 -2.23
CA GLU A 27 0.56 2.88 -1.44
C GLU A 27 -0.64 2.26 -0.71
N ARG A 28 -1.41 1.40 -1.39
CA ARG A 28 -2.54 0.68 -0.76
C ARG A 28 -2.09 -0.20 0.39
N CYS A 29 -0.99 -0.92 0.23
CA CYS A 29 -0.47 -1.80 1.28
C CYS A 29 -0.05 -0.97 2.49
N PHE A 30 0.65 0.12 2.25
CA PHE A 30 1.14 0.99 3.31
C PHE A 30 0.02 1.65 4.10
N VAL A 31 -0.95 2.29 3.43
CA VAL A 31 -2.06 2.98 4.10
C VAL A 31 -2.97 2.01 4.86
N ARG A 32 -3.08 0.76 4.42
CA ARG A 32 -3.89 -0.28 5.09
C ARG A 32 -3.11 -1.08 6.14
N LEU A 33 -1.81 -0.86 6.26
CA LEU A 33 -0.89 -1.72 7.03
C LEU A 33 -1.05 -3.20 6.64
N LEU A 34 -1.03 -3.48 5.34
CA LEU A 34 -0.98 -4.83 4.76
C LEU A 34 0.47 -5.24 4.54
N GLY A 35 0.96 -6.16 5.38
CA GLY A 35 2.36 -6.58 5.40
C GLY A 35 2.66 -7.70 4.42
N ASP A 36 3.94 -8.03 4.29
CA ASP A 36 4.46 -9.23 3.62
C ASP A 36 4.07 -9.43 2.16
N MET A 37 3.98 -8.35 1.41
CA MET A 37 3.55 -8.38 0.02
C MET A 37 4.72 -8.64 -0.94
N HIS A 38 5.37 -9.80 -0.81
CA HIS A 38 6.31 -10.34 -1.81
C HIS A 38 5.57 -10.97 -3.01
N SER A 39 6.28 -11.27 -4.10
CA SER A 39 5.68 -11.66 -5.39
C SER A 39 4.92 -13.00 -5.43
N SER A 40 4.89 -13.74 -4.32
CA SER A 40 4.05 -14.94 -4.17
C SER A 40 2.79 -14.68 -3.34
N ASN A 41 2.67 -13.51 -2.71
CA ASN A 41 1.54 -13.12 -1.85
C ASN A 41 0.56 -12.17 -2.55
N PHE A 42 0.79 -11.88 -3.83
CA PHE A 42 -0.15 -11.17 -4.68
C PHE A 42 -0.23 -11.78 -6.08
N VAL A 43 -1.35 -11.51 -6.74
CA VAL A 43 -1.58 -11.84 -8.15
C VAL A 43 -1.73 -10.57 -8.97
N ILE A 44 -1.42 -10.66 -10.26
CA ILE A 44 -1.64 -9.60 -11.23
C ILE A 44 -2.84 -10.01 -12.07
N ASP A 45 -3.92 -9.27 -11.90
CA ASP A 45 -5.17 -9.39 -12.66
C ASP A 45 -5.04 -8.51 -13.91
N ILE A 46 -5.20 -9.12 -15.09
CA ILE A 46 -5.04 -8.47 -16.38
C ILE A 46 -6.39 -8.49 -17.06
N THR A 47 -6.98 -7.31 -17.24
CA THR A 47 -8.28 -7.15 -17.88
C THR A 47 -8.09 -6.45 -19.22
N PRO A 48 -8.37 -7.11 -20.36
CA PRO A 48 -8.47 -6.44 -21.64
C PRO A 48 -9.73 -5.56 -21.64
N ASP A 49 -9.57 -4.26 -21.91
CA ASP A 49 -10.64 -3.31 -22.17
C ASP A 49 -10.67 -2.95 -23.67
N PHE A 50 -11.76 -2.35 -24.15
CA PHE A 50 -11.98 -2.04 -25.57
C PHE A 50 -10.87 -1.19 -26.20
N GLU A 51 -10.20 -0.35 -25.41
CA GLU A 51 -9.12 0.53 -25.88
C GLU A 51 -7.74 0.10 -25.35
N GLU A 52 -7.66 -0.52 -24.17
CA GLU A 52 -6.38 -0.75 -23.49
C GLU A 52 -6.39 -1.93 -22.49
N ILE A 53 -5.20 -2.45 -22.15
CA ILE A 53 -5.04 -3.45 -21.08
C ILE A 53 -4.98 -2.74 -19.73
N SER A 54 -5.77 -3.20 -18.76
CA SER A 54 -5.75 -2.78 -17.36
C SER A 54 -5.05 -3.83 -16.49
N TYR A 55 -4.22 -3.36 -15.56
CA TYR A 55 -3.53 -4.20 -14.58
C TYR A 55 -4.05 -3.89 -13.18
N ARG A 56 -4.26 -4.92 -12.37
CA ARG A 56 -4.58 -4.79 -10.96
C ARG A 56 -3.84 -5.83 -10.13
N ILE A 57 -3.00 -5.36 -9.21
CA ILE A 57 -2.34 -6.20 -8.22
C ILE A 57 -3.27 -6.38 -7.02
N ARG A 58 -3.53 -7.64 -6.69
CA ARG A 58 -4.38 -8.07 -5.58
C ARG A 58 -3.60 -8.96 -4.65
N ALA A 59 -3.58 -8.63 -3.37
CA ALA A 59 -3.08 -9.54 -2.35
C ALA A 59 -3.94 -10.81 -2.32
N ILE A 60 -3.29 -11.96 -2.15
CA ILE A 60 -3.92 -13.27 -2.01
C ILE A 60 -3.66 -13.89 -0.64
N ASP A 61 -2.59 -13.44 0.03
CA ASP A 61 -2.24 -13.81 1.39
C ASP A 61 -2.41 -12.58 2.30
N PHE A 62 -3.05 -12.77 3.46
CA PHE A 62 -3.32 -11.71 4.44
C PHE A 62 -2.79 -12.08 5.84
N ASP A 63 -1.95 -13.12 5.95
CA ASP A 63 -1.49 -13.66 7.22
C ASP A 63 -0.70 -12.63 8.06
N GLN A 64 -0.10 -11.62 7.41
CA GLN A 64 0.63 -10.53 8.08
C GLN A 64 -0.08 -9.16 8.00
N GLN A 65 -1.41 -9.14 7.96
CA GLN A 65 -2.13 -7.87 8.05
C GLN A 65 -2.00 -7.24 9.45
N SER A 66 -1.39 -6.05 9.51
CA SER A 66 -1.35 -5.19 10.69
C SER A 66 -0.75 -5.84 11.94
N TYR A 67 0.31 -6.64 11.77
CA TYR A 67 0.99 -7.36 12.86
C TYR A 67 2.38 -6.78 13.20
N GLU A 68 3.14 -6.41 12.18
CA GLU A 68 4.57 -6.13 12.27
C GLU A 68 4.91 -4.70 12.75
N GLY A 69 6.00 -4.56 13.50
CA GLY A 69 6.42 -3.29 14.10
C GLY A 69 7.25 -2.37 13.20
N ARG A 70 7.70 -2.85 12.03
CA ARG A 70 8.56 -2.11 11.10
C ARG A 70 7.75 -1.64 9.90
N LYS A 71 7.83 -0.36 9.53
CA LYS A 71 7.03 0.18 8.42
C LYS A 71 7.39 -0.45 7.08
N SER A 72 8.64 -0.88 6.91
CA SER A 72 9.15 -1.42 5.66
C SER A 72 8.42 -2.71 5.23
N ILE A 73 7.87 -3.46 6.18
CA ILE A 73 7.10 -4.68 5.87
C ILE A 73 5.79 -4.36 5.13
N TYR A 74 5.24 -3.17 5.34
CA TYR A 74 4.02 -2.68 4.67
C TYR A 74 4.29 -2.02 3.32
N LEU A 75 5.54 -2.06 2.85
CA LEU A 75 5.98 -1.44 1.61
C LEU A 75 6.54 -2.52 0.68
N PRO A 76 5.72 -3.07 -0.25
CA PRO A 76 6.13 -4.11 -1.20
C PRO A 76 7.48 -3.89 -1.91
N LYS A 77 7.87 -2.63 -2.10
CA LYS A 77 9.14 -2.22 -2.73
C LYS A 77 10.40 -2.64 -1.97
N TYR A 78 10.29 -3.05 -0.71
CA TYR A 78 11.44 -3.51 0.08
C TYR A 78 11.65 -5.04 0.04
N PHE A 79 10.75 -5.78 -0.60
CA PHE A 79 10.91 -7.23 -0.80
C PHE A 79 11.76 -7.49 -2.05
N LYS A 80 12.84 -8.26 -1.90
CA LYS A 80 13.81 -8.53 -2.97
C LYS A 80 13.17 -9.26 -4.15
N GLU A 81 12.16 -10.07 -3.88
CA GLU A 81 11.34 -10.82 -4.81
C GLU A 81 10.59 -9.88 -5.78
N ASN A 82 10.39 -8.62 -5.40
CA ASN A 82 9.75 -7.60 -6.22
C ASN A 82 10.76 -6.75 -7.01
N ASN A 83 12.07 -7.00 -6.90
CA ASN A 83 13.09 -6.27 -7.66
C ASN A 83 12.86 -6.24 -9.19
N PRO A 84 12.38 -7.32 -9.85
CA PRO A 84 12.11 -7.27 -11.29
C PRO A 84 11.14 -6.15 -11.71
N ILE A 85 10.04 -5.95 -10.97
CA ILE A 85 9.05 -4.89 -11.27
C ILE A 85 9.54 -3.50 -10.84
N ILE A 86 10.37 -3.42 -9.80
CA ILE A 86 11.00 -2.17 -9.35
C ILE A 86 12.01 -1.67 -10.39
N ASN A 87 12.89 -2.57 -10.86
CA ASN A 87 13.89 -2.25 -11.88
C ASN A 87 13.24 -1.83 -13.19
N LEU A 88 12.12 -2.46 -13.55
CA LEU A 88 11.32 -2.03 -14.68
C LEU A 88 10.81 -0.59 -14.51
N GLY A 89 10.40 -0.21 -13.30
CA GLY A 89 9.93 1.13 -12.99
C GLY A 89 11.01 2.22 -13.12
N PHE A 90 12.26 1.92 -12.73
CA PHE A 90 13.38 2.89 -12.85
C PHE A 90 13.66 3.34 -14.29
N GLY A 91 13.40 2.47 -15.27
CA GLY A 91 13.55 2.83 -16.69
C GLY A 91 12.37 3.57 -17.30
N LEU A 92 11.23 3.65 -16.60
CA LEU A 92 9.94 4.07 -17.18
C LEU A 92 9.28 5.25 -16.47
N MET A 93 9.66 5.57 -15.22
CA MET A 93 9.00 6.60 -14.42
C MET A 93 10.02 7.51 -13.74
N THR A 94 9.75 8.81 -13.77
CA THR A 94 10.48 9.80 -12.97
C THR A 94 9.95 9.81 -11.52
N PRO A 95 10.70 10.35 -10.54
CA PRO A 95 10.20 10.53 -9.17
C PRO A 95 8.87 11.30 -9.12
N GLU A 96 8.70 12.32 -9.95
CA GLU A 96 7.49 13.14 -10.03
C GLU A 96 6.29 12.31 -10.53
N THR A 97 6.54 11.43 -11.51
CA THR A 97 5.54 10.49 -12.05
C THR A 97 5.10 9.49 -10.98
N VAL A 98 6.04 8.98 -10.17
CA VAL A 98 5.74 8.08 -9.05
C VAL A 98 4.87 8.80 -8.01
N GLN A 99 5.25 10.02 -7.61
CA GLN A 99 4.47 10.83 -6.67
C GLN A 99 3.07 11.12 -7.19
N GLN A 100 2.92 11.43 -8.48
CA GLN A 100 1.61 11.58 -9.12
C GLN A 100 0.74 10.33 -8.94
N TYR A 101 1.27 9.14 -9.24
CA TYR A 101 0.51 7.90 -9.11
C TYR A 101 0.15 7.56 -7.66
N GLN A 102 1.02 7.91 -6.70
CA GLN A 102 0.70 7.80 -5.29
C GLN A 102 -0.45 8.74 -4.90
N ARG A 103 -0.44 10.00 -5.36
CA ARG A 103 -1.56 10.95 -5.14
C ARG A 103 -2.86 10.44 -5.76
N GLU A 104 -2.83 9.96 -7.00
CA GLU A 104 -3.98 9.35 -7.67
C GLU A 104 -4.57 8.22 -6.81
N GLU A 105 -3.73 7.31 -6.30
CA GLU A 105 -4.21 6.21 -5.47
C GLU A 105 -4.77 6.68 -4.12
N ARG A 106 -4.11 7.63 -3.46
CA ARG A 106 -4.61 8.20 -2.20
C ARG A 106 -5.99 8.84 -2.38
N SER A 107 -6.21 9.57 -3.47
CA SER A 107 -7.53 10.13 -3.79
C SER A 107 -8.58 9.05 -4.01
N LEU A 108 -8.24 7.97 -4.73
CA LEU A 108 -9.14 6.82 -4.92
C LEU A 108 -9.45 6.11 -3.60
N MET A 109 -8.45 5.92 -2.73
CA MET A 109 -8.62 5.35 -1.41
C MET A 109 -9.51 6.23 -0.52
N ALA A 110 -9.31 7.55 -0.52
CA ALA A 110 -10.12 8.49 0.25
C ALA A 110 -11.61 8.40 -0.14
N ASN A 111 -11.90 8.36 -1.44
CA ASN A 111 -13.27 8.18 -1.94
C ASN A 111 -13.88 6.85 -1.48
N ARG A 112 -13.11 5.75 -1.51
CA ARG A 112 -13.56 4.43 -1.03
C ARG A 112 -13.80 4.41 0.48
N VAL A 113 -12.93 5.05 1.25
CA VAL A 113 -13.12 5.17 2.71
C VAL A 113 -14.41 5.93 2.99
N LYS A 114 -14.64 7.04 2.29
CA LYS A 114 -15.86 7.84 2.43
C LYS A 114 -17.12 7.06 2.05
N SER A 115 -17.10 6.28 0.97
CA SER A 115 -18.25 5.49 0.53
C SER A 115 -18.57 4.32 1.46
N SER A 116 -17.56 3.81 2.18
CA SER A 116 -17.68 2.63 3.05
C SER A 116 -17.45 2.97 4.53
N GLN A 117 -17.67 4.22 4.93
CA GLN A 117 -17.28 4.75 6.24
C GLN A 117 -17.89 3.95 7.40
N GLY A 118 -19.16 3.55 7.31
CA GLY A 118 -19.83 2.77 8.35
C GLY A 118 -19.14 1.42 8.59
N GLN A 119 -18.92 0.65 7.53
CA GLN A 119 -18.26 -0.66 7.58
C GLN A 119 -16.82 -0.56 8.09
N ILE A 120 -16.09 0.47 7.64
CA ILE A 120 -14.70 0.69 8.08
C ILE A 120 -14.67 1.04 9.57
N ASN A 121 -15.59 1.89 10.05
CA ASN A 121 -15.65 2.26 11.46
C ASN A 121 -15.94 1.05 12.36
N GLU A 122 -16.87 0.18 11.95
CA GLU A 122 -17.18 -1.06 12.69
C GLU A 122 -15.98 -2.01 12.74
N LEU A 123 -15.28 -2.19 11.62
CA LEU A 123 -14.08 -3.00 11.55
C LEU A 123 -12.97 -2.43 12.46
N ILE A 124 -12.70 -1.13 12.35
CA ILE A 124 -11.67 -0.45 13.17
C ILE A 124 -12.03 -0.51 14.66
N ALA A 125 -13.29 -0.32 15.03
CA ALA A 125 -13.73 -0.43 16.42
C ALA A 125 -13.44 -1.82 16.99
N THR A 126 -13.68 -2.87 16.20
CA THR A 126 -13.34 -4.26 16.57
C THR A 126 -11.84 -4.44 16.70
N MET A 127 -11.06 -4.01 15.70
CA MET A 127 -9.58 -4.12 15.70
C MET A 127 -8.91 -3.32 16.82
N LYS A 128 -9.56 -2.28 17.35
CA LYS A 128 -9.03 -1.49 18.47
C LYS A 128 -9.09 -2.25 19.79
N MET A 129 -10.06 -3.15 19.94
CA MET A 129 -10.25 -3.95 21.15
C MET A 129 -9.45 -5.27 21.12
N ASP A 130 -9.07 -5.72 19.93
CA ASP A 130 -8.32 -6.96 19.73
C ASP A 130 -6.80 -6.71 19.84
N PRO A 131 -6.06 -7.48 20.67
CA PRO A 131 -4.59 -7.41 20.71
C PRO A 131 -3.95 -8.12 19.50
N ILE A 132 -4.16 -7.57 18.30
CA ILE A 132 -3.67 -8.12 17.02
C ILE A 132 -2.16 -8.34 17.04
N ALA A 133 -1.41 -7.45 17.70
CA ALA A 133 0.05 -7.49 17.76
C ALA A 133 0.55 -7.14 19.16
N PRO A 134 1.78 -7.57 19.51
CA PRO A 134 2.45 -7.11 20.72
C PRO A 134 2.53 -5.58 20.80
N ILE A 135 2.45 -5.03 22.01
CA ILE A 135 2.46 -3.58 22.23
C ILE A 135 3.76 -2.93 21.73
N GLU A 136 4.85 -3.68 21.73
CA GLU A 136 6.16 -3.29 21.20
C GLU A 136 6.07 -2.98 19.70
N ASN A 137 5.34 -3.82 18.94
CA ASN A 137 5.12 -3.61 17.51
C ASN A 137 4.29 -2.36 17.27
N VAL A 138 3.21 -2.17 18.05
CA VAL A 138 2.36 -0.96 17.97
C VAL A 138 3.19 0.30 18.23
N LYS A 139 4.03 0.30 19.27
CA LYS A 139 4.85 1.48 19.62
C LYS A 139 5.98 1.73 18.64
N SER A 140 6.62 0.68 18.13
CA SER A 140 7.64 0.81 17.08
C SER A 140 7.04 1.38 15.81
N LEU A 141 5.95 0.78 15.32
CA LEU A 141 5.28 1.20 14.10
C LEU A 141 4.73 2.62 14.24
N GLY A 142 4.11 2.94 15.37
CA GLY A 142 3.62 4.29 15.66
C GLY A 142 4.71 5.38 15.57
N LYS A 143 5.94 5.09 16.01
CA LYS A 143 7.08 6.02 15.84
C LYS A 143 7.47 6.21 14.38
N GLU A 144 7.56 5.12 13.62
CA GLU A 144 7.92 5.19 12.21
C GLU A 144 6.85 5.88 11.35
N LEU A 145 5.56 5.66 11.67
CA LEU A 145 4.43 6.34 11.04
C LEU A 145 4.36 7.82 11.44
N ALA A 146 4.61 8.15 12.70
CA ALA A 146 4.69 9.54 13.15
C ALA A 146 5.76 10.32 12.40
N ALA A 147 6.93 9.72 12.22
CA ALA A 147 8.03 10.31 11.45
C ALA A 147 7.69 10.43 9.95
N PHE A 148 7.09 9.39 9.36
CA PHE A 148 6.74 9.38 7.94
C PHE A 148 5.66 10.39 7.60
N TYR A 149 4.57 10.41 8.37
CA TYR A 149 3.46 11.33 8.14
C TYR A 149 3.69 12.71 8.74
N GLU A 150 4.77 12.93 9.50
CA GLU A 150 4.99 14.13 10.31
C GLU A 150 3.75 14.45 11.17
N ASP A 151 3.30 13.45 11.95
CA ASP A 151 2.06 13.49 12.72
C ASP A 151 2.23 12.79 14.08
N GLY A 152 2.27 13.58 15.15
CA GLY A 152 2.54 13.07 16.51
C GLY A 152 1.41 12.23 17.11
N ASP A 153 0.21 12.21 16.53
CA ASP A 153 -0.91 11.45 17.08
C ASP A 153 -0.72 9.94 16.92
N PHE A 154 0.12 9.49 15.97
CA PHE A 154 0.53 8.08 15.88
C PHE A 154 1.25 7.59 17.15
N LEU A 155 1.90 8.47 17.93
CA LEU A 155 2.55 8.09 19.19
C LEU A 155 1.53 7.79 20.31
N LYS A 156 0.31 8.33 20.19
CA LYS A 156 -0.79 8.15 21.14
C LYS A 156 -1.56 6.85 20.89
N CYS A 157 -1.40 6.25 19.71
CA CYS A 157 -2.01 4.97 19.36
C CYS A 157 -1.59 3.85 20.34
N SER A 158 -2.58 3.06 20.76
CA SER A 158 -2.43 1.98 21.75
C SER A 158 -2.73 0.58 21.19
N SER A 159 -3.24 0.49 19.96
CA SER A 159 -3.53 -0.76 19.26
C SER A 159 -3.30 -0.63 17.75
N MET A 160 -3.20 -1.76 17.05
CA MET A 160 -3.08 -1.77 15.59
C MET A 160 -4.30 -1.13 14.91
N GLY A 161 -5.51 -1.38 15.41
CA GLY A 161 -6.72 -0.70 14.93
C GLY A 161 -6.60 0.83 15.00
N SER A 162 -6.01 1.38 16.07
CA SER A 162 -5.80 2.84 16.18
C SER A 162 -4.74 3.38 15.21
N LEU A 163 -3.72 2.59 14.86
CA LEU A 163 -2.72 2.96 13.86
C LEU A 163 -3.31 2.97 12.45
N ILE A 164 -4.08 1.95 12.09
CA ILE A 164 -4.77 1.87 10.79
C ILE A 164 -5.76 3.02 10.66
N GLU A 165 -6.57 3.29 11.68
CA GLU A 165 -7.50 4.41 11.68
C GLU A 165 -6.78 5.73 11.41
N ARG A 166 -5.67 5.99 12.12
CA ARG A 166 -4.90 7.22 11.91
C ARG A 166 -4.28 7.27 10.52
N SER A 167 -3.78 6.15 9.99
CA SER A 167 -3.25 6.06 8.63
C SER A 167 -4.33 6.33 7.56
N LEU A 168 -5.54 5.80 7.73
CA LEU A 168 -6.68 6.10 6.86
C LEU A 168 -7.08 7.57 6.94
N LEU A 169 -7.06 8.18 8.14
CA LEU A 169 -7.31 9.62 8.31
C LEU A 169 -6.28 10.49 7.59
N MET A 170 -5.03 10.04 7.45
CA MET A 170 -4.02 10.77 6.68
C MET A 170 -4.40 10.99 5.21
N LEU A 171 -5.29 10.17 4.65
CA LEU A 171 -5.83 10.39 3.30
C LEU A 171 -6.59 11.72 3.18
N PHE A 172 -7.15 12.21 4.28
CA PHE A 172 -7.92 13.46 4.35
C PHE A 172 -7.14 14.61 4.99
N ILE A 173 -6.31 14.31 5.99
CA ILE A 173 -5.52 15.32 6.72
C ILE A 173 -4.30 15.76 5.88
N LYS A 174 -3.66 14.81 5.18
CA LYS A 174 -2.51 15.06 4.30
C LYS A 174 -2.78 14.47 2.91
N PRO A 175 -3.73 15.04 2.15
CA PRO A 175 -4.02 14.58 0.78
C PRO A 175 -2.83 14.87 -0.16
N ASP A 176 -2.10 15.95 0.11
CA ASP A 176 -0.95 16.43 -0.64
C ASP A 176 0.40 15.93 -0.08
N LEU A 177 0.41 14.77 0.59
CA LEU A 177 1.61 14.20 1.23
C LEU A 177 2.84 14.13 0.30
N TYR A 178 2.60 13.91 -0.99
CA TYR A 178 3.64 13.81 -2.03
C TYR A 178 3.61 14.99 -3.01
N LYS A 179 3.25 16.20 -2.55
CA LYS A 179 3.35 17.40 -3.37
C LYS A 179 4.77 17.96 -3.28
N GLU A 180 5.33 18.35 -4.42
CA GLU A 180 6.61 19.04 -4.49
C GLU A 180 6.54 20.32 -3.64
N ARG A 181 7.60 20.58 -2.87
CA ARG A 181 7.82 21.88 -2.21
C ARG A 181 8.49 22.83 -3.19
#